data_AF-A0A7X6VRW3-F1
#
_entry.id   AF-A0A7X6VRW3-F1
#
_cell.length_a   1.000
_cell.length_b   1.000
_cell.length_c   1.000
_cell.angle_alpha   90.00
_cell.angle_beta   90.00
_cell.angle_gamma   90.00
#
_symmetry.space_group_name_H-M   'P 1'
#
loop_
_entity.id
_entity.type
_entity.pdbx_description
1 polymer ?
#
loop_
_entity_poly.entity_id
_entity_poly.type
_entity_poly.pdbx_seq_one_letter_code
_entity_poly.pdbx_strand_id
1 'polypeptide(L)' 'LLSTYNINIAFLKVFRKSRGSEASMVIETDQKIDKQILKELENLSGIIKVIFIDVD' A
#
# COMPACT_ATOMS: atom_id res chain seq x y z
N LEU A 1 -1.31 6.08 -7.64
CA LEU A 1 -2.52 5.60 -6.94
C LEU A 1 -2.78 6.36 -5.65
N LEU A 2 -2.03 6.14 -4.55
CA LEU A 2 -2.28 6.85 -3.28
C LEU A 2 -2.27 8.39 -3.44
N SER A 3 -1.28 8.93 -4.16
CA SER A 3 -1.23 10.36 -4.50
C SER A 3 -2.41 10.83 -5.38
N THR A 4 -2.93 9.98 -6.28
CA THR A 4 -4.11 10.30 -7.11
C THR A 4 -5.36 10.51 -6.24
N TYR A 5 -5.44 9.77 -5.13
CA TYR A 5 -6.49 9.89 -4.13
C TYR A 5 -6.16 10.90 -3.01
N ASN A 6 -5.09 11.68 -3.18
CA ASN A 6 -4.64 12.68 -2.21
C ASN A 6 -4.39 12.12 -0.80
N ILE A 7 -3.98 10.84 -0.73
CA ILE A 7 -3.65 10.13 0.51
C ILE A 7 -2.22 10.49 0.94
N ASN A 8 -2.10 11.06 2.14
CA ASN A 8 -0.81 11.32 2.76
C ASN A 8 -0.23 10.03 3.38
N ILE A 9 1.08 9.87 3.24
CA ILE A 9 1.84 8.74 3.78
C ILE A 9 2.62 9.24 4.99
N ALA A 10 2.22 8.80 6.19
CA ALA A 10 2.88 9.12 7.44
C ALA A 10 4.21 8.36 7.56
N PHE A 11 4.20 7.09 7.15
CA PHE A 11 5.35 6.21 7.21
C PHE A 11 5.34 5.22 6.05
N LEU A 12 6.52 4.96 5.48
CA LEU A 12 6.71 3.94 4.45
C LEU A 12 8.04 3.23 4.65
N LYS A 13 7.97 1.89 4.68
CA LYS A 13 9.16 1.04 4.70
C LYS A 13 9.02 -0.09 3.70
N VAL A 14 10.04 -0.27 2.88
CA VAL A 14 10.11 -1.34 1.88
C VAL A 14 11.18 -2.33 2.27
N PHE A 15 10.78 -3.59 2.45
CA PHE A 15 11.66 -4.73 2.59
C PHE A 15 11.75 -5.41 1.23
N ARG A 16 12.94 -5.74 0.77
CA ARG A 16 13.16 -6.37 -0.53
C ARG A 16 14.21 -7.45 -0.38
N LYS A 17 13.95 -8.62 -0.97
CA LYS A 17 14.88 -9.75 -0.89
C LYS A 17 16.15 -9.45 -1.70
N SER A 18 15.99 -8.89 -2.89
CA SER A 18 17.05 -8.37 -3.75
C SER A 18 16.49 -7.32 -4.71
N ARG A 19 17.36 -6.61 -5.44
CA ARG A 19 16.90 -5.63 -6.43
C ARG A 19 16.20 -6.36 -7.59
N GLY A 20 14.97 -5.94 -7.90
CA GLY A 20 14.16 -6.52 -8.98
C GLY A 20 13.43 -7.81 -8.61
N SER A 21 13.49 -8.25 -7.35
CA SER A 21 12.69 -9.37 -6.84
C SER A 21 11.56 -8.89 -5.95
N GLU A 22 10.94 -9.82 -5.23
CA GLU A 22 9.83 -9.57 -4.33
C GLU A 22 10.16 -8.51 -3.26
N ALA A 23 9.18 -7.66 -3.01
CA ALA A 23 9.23 -6.65 -1.98
C ALA A 23 7.94 -6.66 -1.16
N SER A 24 8.10 -6.42 0.14
CA SER A 24 7.01 -6.20 1.08
C SER A 24 7.07 -4.75 1.55
N MET A 25 5.93 -4.05 1.48
CA MET A 25 5.82 -2.66 1.89
C MET A 25 4.93 -2.55 3.12
N VAL A 26 5.34 -1.76 4.09
CA VAL A 26 4.51 -1.30 5.21
C VAL A 26 4.27 0.18 4.99
N ILE A 27 3.00 0.57 4.91
CA ILE A 27 2.57 1.94 4.64
C ILE A 27 1.57 2.33 5.74
N GLU A 28 1.83 3.44 6.40
CA GLU A 28 0.92 4.09 7.35
C GLU A 28 0.42 5.39 6.72
N THR A 29 -0.86 5.67 6.88
CA THR A 29 -1.53 6.82 6.28
C THR A 29 -2.28 7.61 7.33
N ASP A 30 -2.24 8.94 7.25
CA ASP A 30 -2.90 9.83 8.23
C ASP A 30 -4.44 9.86 8.09
N GLN A 31 -4.97 9.20 7.07
CA GLN A 31 -6.38 9.23 6.69
C GLN A 31 -6.85 7.82 6.35
N LYS A 32 -8.12 7.55 6.62
CA LYS A 32 -8.75 6.25 6.30
C LYS A 32 -8.66 5.99 4.80
N ILE A 33 -8.42 4.73 4.46
CA ILE A 33 -8.38 4.27 3.08
C ILE A 33 -9.74 3.67 2.72
N ASP A 34 -10.38 4.22 1.70
CA ASP A 34 -11.62 3.65 1.17
C ASP A 34 -11.39 2.25 0.57
N LYS A 35 -12.41 1.39 0.70
CA LYS A 35 -12.37 0.01 0.14
C LYS A 35 -12.11 -0.02 -1.37
N GLN A 36 -12.51 1.01 -2.12
CA GLN A 36 -12.23 1.10 -3.55
C GLN A 36 -10.72 1.20 -3.84
N ILE A 37 -9.98 1.98 -3.04
CA ILE A 37 -8.54 2.17 -3.19
C ILE A 37 -7.80 0.87 -2.87
N LEU A 38 -8.24 0.14 -1.83
CA LEU A 38 -7.73 -1.19 -1.51
C LEU A 38 -7.92 -2.17 -2.66
N LYS A 39 -9.12 -2.18 -3.26
CA LYS A 39 -9.42 -3.03 -4.42
C LYS A 39 -8.57 -2.64 -5.63
N GLU A 40 -8.32 -1.36 -5.86
CA GLU A 40 -7.41 -0.93 -6.93
C GLU A 40 -5.97 -1.39 -6.68
N LEU A 41 -5.47 -1.26 -5.44
CA LEU A 41 -4.14 -1.75 -5.05
C LEU A 41 -4.00 -3.26 -5.31
N GLU A 42 -5.00 -4.04 -4.92
CA GLU A 42 -5.02 -5.50 -5.14
C GLU A 42 -4.99 -5.89 -6.62
N ASN A 43 -5.51 -5.03 -7.51
CA ASN A 43 -5.56 -5.28 -8.94
C ASN A 43 -4.38 -4.70 -9.72
N LEU A 44 -3.44 -3.99 -9.06
CA LEU A 44 -2.24 -3.50 -9.71
C LEU A 44 -1.35 -4.66 -10.16
N SER A 45 -0.91 -4.63 -11.42
CA SER A 45 0.02 -5.62 -11.95
C SER A 45 1.29 -5.71 -11.09
N GLY A 46 1.61 -6.91 -10.62
CA GLY A 46 2.78 -7.17 -9.77
C GLY A 46 2.53 -7.07 -8.26
N ILE A 47 1.34 -6.66 -7.83
CA ILE A 47 0.92 -6.80 -6.43
C ILE A 47 0.45 -8.24 -6.20
N ILE A 48 1.11 -8.92 -5.27
CA ILE A 48 0.81 -10.32 -4.94
C ILE A 48 -0.28 -10.39 -3.87
N LYS A 49 -0.26 -9.46 -2.90
CA LYS A 49 -1.18 -9.42 -1.78
C LYS A 49 -1.23 -8.01 -1.17
N VAL A 50 -2.41 -7.59 -0.76
CA VAL A 50 -2.61 -6.41 0.09
C VAL A 50 -3.21 -6.88 1.41
N ILE A 51 -2.76 -6.28 2.51
CA ILE A 51 -3.36 -6.48 3.84
C ILE A 51 -3.63 -5.09 4.38
N PHE A 52 -4.89 -4.82 4.72
CA PHE A 52 -5.31 -3.60 5.36
C PHE A 52 -5.55 -3.87 6.84
N ILE A 53 -5.01 -3.00 7.70
CA ILE A 53 -5.20 -3.05 9.14
C ILE A 53 -5.82 -1.71 9.51
N ASP A 54 -7.06 -1.74 9.98
CA ASP A 54 -7.70 -0.57 10.59
C ASP A 54 -7.33 -0.58 12.08
N VAL A 55 -6.77 0.52 12.57
CA VAL A 55 -6.30 0.68 13.96
C VAL A 55 -7.18 1.62 14.77
N ASP A 56 -8.30 2.08 14.19
CA ASP A 56 -9.35 2.85 14.86
C ASP A 56 -10.33 1.96 15.65
#